data_AF-F0X6H3-F1
#
_entry.id   AF-F0X6H3-F1
#
_cell.length_a   1.000
_cell.length_b   1.000
_cell.length_c   1.000
_cell.angle_alpha   90.00
_cell.angle_beta   90.00
_cell.angle_gamma   90.00
#
_symmetry.space_group_name_H-M   'P 1'
#
loop_
_entity.id
_entity.type
_entity.pdbx_description
1 polymer ?
#
loop_
_entity_poly.entity_id
_entity_poly.type
_entity_poly.pdbx_seq_one_letter_code
_entity_poly.pdbx_strand_id
1 'polypeptide(L)'
;MDSTAEVYSLPQLQDRIKRDPGAYLSDFELQLQHFYSTLDVFRLNPQNIPKEIFQLMIFIAQTCPYYYKYGVCNKFIEKLLDELKNNSSLMTSDMRVSMATSLILLSNQKIIDIVYLLPLWFDLMRLPDKILRSKLLKHIVSSIVNANIKKTGKKTSAKNRSKSILKSKQIGTSFSISETTFSYFGETGNDNTSDQTLKQLKSYNISMGYDLKKFNSTVMSFLRERIADPKDVLRSMAIIIDVYRQHVWNDAQAVNIIAKCCVGSTSPKVASTAARFLLGRNCSMEELENDIEDEDEKRELAAEAAKAMKSALIGISSNS
;
A
#
# COMPACT_ATOMS: atom_id res chain seq x y z
N MET A 1 -35.53 27.74 7.99
CA MET A 1 -35.98 26.79 9.03
C MET A 1 -34.74 26.04 9.47
N ASP A 2 -34.50 26.02 10.78
CA ASP A 2 -33.24 25.69 11.45
C ASP A 2 -32.41 24.59 10.81
N SER A 3 -31.23 24.95 10.33
CA SER A 3 -30.11 24.03 10.12
C SER A 3 -29.07 24.37 11.18
N THR A 4 -29.38 24.08 12.44
CA THR A 4 -28.32 23.92 13.43
C THR A 4 -27.43 22.80 12.90
N ALA A 5 -26.26 23.15 12.38
CA ALA A 5 -25.27 22.17 11.96
C ALA A 5 -24.95 21.32 13.20
N GLU A 6 -25.61 20.15 13.31
CA GLU A 6 -25.34 19.21 14.39
C GLU A 6 -23.87 18.84 14.27
N VAL A 7 -23.06 19.29 15.24
CA VAL A 7 -21.63 19.02 15.26
C VAL A 7 -21.43 17.54 15.60
N TYR A 8 -21.41 16.70 14.57
CA TYR A 8 -21.16 15.27 14.73
C TYR A 8 -19.67 15.01 14.95
N SER A 9 -19.36 14.11 15.87
CA SER A 9 -18.01 13.52 15.92
C SER A 9 -17.74 12.68 14.66
N LEU A 10 -16.48 12.57 14.24
CA LEU A 10 -16.10 11.80 13.04
C LEU A 10 -16.65 10.35 13.04
N PRO A 11 -16.64 9.60 14.17
CA PRO A 11 -17.23 8.26 14.21
C PRO A 11 -18.76 8.26 14.01
N GLN A 12 -19.47 9.23 14.59
CA GLN A 12 -20.92 9.36 14.41
C GLN A 12 -21.27 9.69 12.96
N LEU A 13 -20.55 10.65 12.37
CA LEU A 13 -20.73 11.02 10.96
C LEU A 13 -20.44 9.82 10.05
N GLN A 14 -19.41 9.04 10.35
CA GLN A 14 -19.08 7.83 9.60
C GLN A 14 -20.25 6.83 9.61
N ASP A 15 -20.84 6.54 10.77
CA ASP A 15 -21.95 5.58 10.87
C ASP A 15 -23.22 6.08 10.16
N ARG A 16 -23.42 7.40 10.11
CA ARG A 16 -24.51 8.03 9.38
C ARG A 16 -24.32 7.94 7.86
N ILE A 17 -23.12 8.28 7.36
CA ILE A 17 -22.74 8.13 5.95
C ILE A 17 -22.95 6.69 5.48
N LYS A 18 -22.58 5.69 6.30
CA LYS A 18 -22.78 4.27 5.95
C LYS A 18 -24.25 3.88 5.78
N ARG A 19 -25.17 4.58 6.48
CA ARG A 19 -26.61 4.31 6.44
C ARG A 19 -27.30 5.03 5.30
N ASP A 20 -26.95 6.31 5.10
CA ASP A 20 -27.51 7.14 4.04
C ASP A 20 -26.44 8.07 3.45
N PRO A 21 -25.66 7.60 2.46
CA PRO A 21 -24.59 8.40 1.88
C PRO A 21 -25.07 9.72 1.27
N GLY A 22 -26.27 9.75 0.69
CA GLY A 22 -26.78 10.92 -0.05
C GLY A 22 -26.99 12.12 0.85
N ALA A 23 -27.58 11.91 2.03
CA ALA A 23 -27.91 12.98 2.97
C ALA A 23 -26.67 13.67 3.58
N TYR A 24 -25.56 12.96 3.73
CA TYR A 24 -24.36 13.44 4.44
C TYR A 24 -23.22 13.84 3.49
N LEU A 25 -23.49 14.03 2.19
CA LEU A 25 -22.47 14.42 1.21
C LEU A 25 -21.82 15.77 1.56
N SER A 26 -22.61 16.78 1.91
CA SER A 26 -22.11 18.11 2.28
C SER A 26 -21.22 18.07 3.52
N ASP A 27 -21.58 17.26 4.52
CA ASP A 27 -20.79 17.08 5.73
C ASP A 27 -19.47 16.38 5.43
N PHE A 28 -19.48 15.38 4.55
CA PHE A 28 -18.27 14.73 4.07
C PHE A 28 -17.35 15.72 3.33
N GLU A 29 -17.89 16.51 2.41
CA GLU A 29 -17.14 17.53 1.67
C GLU A 29 -16.52 18.57 2.60
N LEU A 30 -17.24 18.97 3.65
CA LEU A 30 -16.72 19.86 4.67
C LEU A 30 -15.51 19.25 5.41
N GLN A 31 -15.59 17.97 5.80
CA GLN A 31 -14.45 17.28 6.43
C GLN A 31 -13.28 17.09 5.45
N LEU A 32 -13.57 16.88 4.17
CA LEU A 32 -12.57 16.78 3.12
C LEU A 32 -11.83 18.11 2.90
N GLN A 33 -12.56 19.22 2.89
CA GLN A 33 -11.97 20.55 2.82
C GLN A 33 -11.15 20.85 4.07
N HIS A 34 -11.65 20.50 5.25
CA HIS A 34 -10.92 20.62 6.49
C HIS A 34 -9.57 19.89 6.41
N PHE A 35 -9.57 18.62 5.94
CA PHE A 35 -8.34 17.88 5.72
C PHE A 35 -7.34 18.61 4.81
N TYR A 36 -7.79 19.18 3.69
CA TYR A 36 -6.89 19.92 2.79
C TYR A 36 -6.28 21.14 3.46
N SER A 37 -7.08 21.94 4.17
CA SER A 37 -6.58 23.09 4.91
C SER A 37 -5.56 22.68 5.98
N THR A 38 -5.84 21.60 6.72
CA THR A 38 -4.92 21.08 7.74
C THR A 38 -3.62 20.56 7.11
N LEU A 39 -3.69 19.93 5.94
CA LEU A 39 -2.51 19.47 5.20
C LEU A 39 -1.66 20.64 4.70
N ASP A 40 -2.28 21.73 4.24
CA ASP A 40 -1.57 22.93 3.81
C ASP A 40 -0.90 23.63 5.00
N VAL A 41 -1.53 23.66 6.17
CA VAL A 41 -0.91 24.15 7.41
C VAL A 41 0.30 23.28 7.81
N PHE A 42 0.18 21.96 7.70
CA PHE A 42 1.29 21.04 7.95
C PHE A 42 2.48 21.30 7.01
N ARG A 43 2.24 21.59 5.73
CA ARG A 43 3.29 21.95 4.76
C ARG A 43 4.03 23.23 5.15
N LEU A 44 3.35 24.18 5.78
CA LEU A 44 3.96 25.44 6.26
C LEU A 44 4.72 25.26 7.57
N ASN A 45 4.25 24.38 8.47
CA ASN A 45 4.90 24.11 9.74
C ASN A 45 4.97 22.60 10.06
N PRO A 46 5.95 21.88 9.51
CA PRO A 46 6.07 20.42 9.68
C PRO A 46 6.32 19.97 11.13
N GLN A 47 6.76 20.88 12.01
CA GLN A 47 7.07 20.58 13.42
C GLN A 47 5.81 20.45 14.29
N ASN A 48 4.70 21.06 13.88
CA ASN A 48 3.44 21.02 14.62
C ASN A 48 2.38 20.26 13.83
N ILE A 49 2.30 18.95 14.05
CA ILE A 49 1.32 18.09 13.40
C ILE A 49 -0.01 18.15 14.16
N PRO A 50 -1.09 18.67 13.55
CA PRO A 50 -2.42 18.63 14.17
C PRO A 50 -2.85 17.17 14.32
N LYS A 51 -3.19 16.73 15.53
CA LYS A 51 -3.59 15.33 15.79
C LYS A 51 -4.85 14.93 15.02
N GLU A 52 -5.65 15.93 14.68
CA GLU A 52 -6.91 15.84 13.94
C GLU A 52 -6.68 15.33 12.51
N ILE A 53 -5.55 15.64 11.89
CA ILE A 53 -5.27 15.24 10.50
C ILE A 53 -5.26 13.71 10.34
N PHE A 54 -4.77 13.00 11.35
CA PHE A 54 -4.75 11.53 11.35
C PHE A 54 -6.16 10.96 11.38
N GLN A 55 -7.05 11.55 12.18
CA GLN A 55 -8.43 11.12 12.28
C GLN A 55 -9.21 11.43 10.99
N LEU A 56 -8.98 12.60 10.40
CA LEU A 56 -9.56 13.00 9.13
C LEU A 56 -9.14 12.08 7.98
N MET A 57 -7.84 11.76 7.86
CA MET A 57 -7.35 10.87 6.81
C MET A 57 -8.00 9.48 6.87
N ILE A 58 -8.07 8.90 8.08
CA ILE A 58 -8.69 7.59 8.28
C ILE A 58 -10.20 7.66 8.03
N PHE A 59 -10.87 8.70 8.52
CA PHE A 59 -12.30 8.93 8.27
C PHE A 59 -12.60 8.97 6.77
N ILE A 60 -11.89 9.84 6.02
CA ILE A 60 -12.07 10.01 4.57
C ILE A 60 -11.81 8.68 3.85
N ALA A 61 -10.71 7.98 4.17
CA ALA A 61 -10.40 6.70 3.55
C ALA A 61 -11.47 5.62 3.82
N GLN A 62 -12.13 5.65 4.98
CA GLN A 62 -13.18 4.68 5.32
C GLN A 62 -14.53 5.00 4.68
N THR A 63 -14.84 6.27 4.47
CA THR A 63 -16.12 6.73 3.88
C THR A 63 -16.05 6.90 2.37
N CYS A 64 -14.84 6.92 1.79
CA CYS A 64 -14.65 7.09 0.36
C CYS A 64 -15.44 6.11 -0.56
N PRO A 65 -15.60 4.81 -0.23
CA PRO A 65 -16.39 3.89 -1.06
C PRO A 65 -17.82 4.35 -1.33
N TYR A 66 -18.40 5.12 -0.41
CA TYR A 66 -19.78 5.59 -0.53
C TYR A 66 -19.90 6.77 -1.51
N TYR A 67 -18.78 7.43 -1.81
CA TYR A 67 -18.72 8.62 -2.66
C TYR A 67 -17.88 8.47 -3.93
N TYR A 68 -17.39 7.25 -4.23
CA TYR A 68 -16.52 7.03 -5.39
C TYR A 68 -17.16 7.51 -6.71
N LYS A 69 -18.49 7.34 -6.85
CA LYS A 69 -19.25 7.71 -8.06
C LYS A 69 -19.21 9.21 -8.35
N TYR A 70 -19.08 10.03 -7.31
CA TYR A 70 -19.02 11.48 -7.43
C TYR A 70 -17.59 11.98 -7.69
N GLY A 71 -16.57 11.11 -7.62
CA GLY A 71 -15.17 11.47 -7.89
C GLY A 71 -14.52 12.38 -6.85
N VAL A 72 -15.22 12.73 -5.76
CA VAL A 72 -14.75 13.71 -4.76
C VAL A 72 -13.46 13.24 -4.05
N CYS A 73 -13.28 11.93 -3.90
CA CYS A 73 -12.07 11.36 -3.30
C CYS A 73 -10.83 11.38 -4.20
N ASN A 74 -10.96 11.62 -5.52
CA ASN A 74 -9.82 11.43 -6.43
C ASN A 74 -8.67 12.37 -6.08
N LYS A 75 -9.01 13.64 -5.81
CA LYS A 75 -8.03 14.66 -5.37
C LYS A 75 -7.38 14.32 -4.03
N PHE A 76 -8.11 13.63 -3.14
CA PHE A 76 -7.56 13.14 -1.88
C PHE A 76 -6.49 12.07 -2.11
N ILE A 77 -6.81 11.08 -2.95
CA ILE A 77 -5.89 10.01 -3.31
C ILE A 77 -4.63 10.57 -3.98
N GLU A 78 -4.81 11.46 -4.95
CA GLU A 78 -3.71 12.10 -5.68
C GLU A 78 -2.78 12.86 -4.72
N LYS A 79 -3.34 13.70 -3.83
CA LYS A 79 -2.55 14.42 -2.83
C LYS A 79 -1.76 13.49 -1.90
N LEU A 80 -2.38 12.40 -1.42
CA LEU A 80 -1.67 11.44 -0.56
C LEU A 80 -0.52 10.74 -1.31
N LEU A 81 -0.73 10.39 -2.58
CA LEU A 81 0.30 9.77 -3.40
C LEU A 81 1.46 10.73 -3.66
N ASP A 82 1.17 11.98 -4.01
CA ASP A 82 2.19 12.99 -4.29
C ASP A 82 3.00 13.34 -3.04
N GLU A 83 2.35 13.46 -1.89
CA GLU A 83 3.03 13.76 -0.63
C GLU A 83 3.97 12.61 -0.23
N LEU A 84 3.53 11.35 -0.35
CA LEU A 84 4.38 10.20 -0.06
C LEU A 84 5.51 10.00 -1.08
N LYS A 85 5.29 10.32 -2.36
CA LYS A 85 6.33 10.20 -3.38
C LYS A 85 7.42 11.27 -3.23
N ASN A 86 7.02 12.51 -2.99
CA ASN A 86 7.95 13.65 -3.06
C ASN A 86 8.55 14.02 -1.69
N ASN A 87 7.81 13.80 -0.59
CA ASN A 87 8.16 14.33 0.73
C ASN A 87 8.34 13.26 1.82
N SER A 88 8.34 11.97 1.47
CA SER A 88 8.39 10.89 2.47
C SER A 88 9.62 10.91 3.39
N SER A 89 10.78 11.34 2.90
CA SER A 89 12.00 11.45 3.70
C SER A 89 11.99 12.62 4.70
N LEU A 90 11.25 13.69 4.39
CA LEU A 90 11.15 14.90 5.22
C LEU A 90 10.03 14.80 6.27
N MET A 91 9.08 13.91 6.03
CA MET A 91 7.91 13.70 6.87
C MET A 91 8.23 12.85 8.10
N THR A 92 7.47 13.05 9.19
CA THR A 92 7.58 12.21 10.39
C THR A 92 7.10 10.78 10.12
N SER A 93 7.60 9.83 10.92
CA SER A 93 7.20 8.42 10.86
C SER A 93 5.68 8.25 11.00
N ASP A 94 5.08 8.90 11.99
CA ASP A 94 3.64 8.80 12.26
C ASP A 94 2.79 9.25 11.08
N MET A 95 3.18 10.33 10.41
CA MET A 95 2.47 10.83 9.24
C MET A 95 2.62 9.90 8.03
N ARG A 96 3.83 9.37 7.78
CA ARG A 96 4.01 8.33 6.75
C ARG A 96 3.12 7.12 7.00
N VAL A 97 3.13 6.60 8.22
CA VAL A 97 2.32 5.45 8.61
C VAL A 97 0.84 5.74 8.43
N SER A 98 0.37 6.94 8.81
CA SER A 98 -1.04 7.31 8.69
C SER A 98 -1.51 7.48 7.24
N MET A 99 -0.72 8.15 6.39
CA MET A 99 -1.00 8.28 4.96
C MET A 99 -0.99 6.93 4.25
N ALA A 100 0.04 6.11 4.49
CA ALA A 100 0.12 4.77 3.93
C ALA A 100 -1.04 3.89 4.42
N THR A 101 -1.44 4.01 5.69
CA THR A 101 -2.62 3.31 6.22
C THR A 101 -3.90 3.68 5.49
N SER A 102 -4.09 4.96 5.20
CA SER A 102 -5.26 5.47 4.47
C SER A 102 -5.32 4.90 3.04
N LEU A 103 -4.18 4.88 2.33
CA LEU A 103 -4.07 4.24 1.01
C LEU A 103 -4.28 2.71 1.06
N ILE A 104 -3.79 2.03 2.10
CA ILE A 104 -4.06 0.60 2.34
C ILE A 104 -5.57 0.35 2.49
N LEU A 105 -6.30 1.21 3.22
CA LEU A 105 -7.74 1.08 3.39
C LEU A 105 -8.46 1.21 2.04
N LEU A 106 -8.10 2.20 1.23
CA LEU A 106 -8.63 2.41 -0.11
C LEU A 106 -8.32 1.23 -1.05
N SER A 107 -7.13 0.63 -0.92
CA SER A 107 -6.73 -0.59 -1.64
C SER A 107 -7.57 -1.81 -1.23
N ASN A 108 -7.78 -2.00 0.07
CA ASN A 108 -8.62 -3.08 0.59
C ASN A 108 -10.08 -2.98 0.10
N GLN A 109 -10.57 -1.75 -0.07
CA GLN A 109 -11.89 -1.44 -0.61
C GLN A 109 -11.96 -1.52 -2.14
N LYS A 110 -10.86 -1.84 -2.83
CA LYS A 110 -10.76 -1.94 -4.30
C LYS A 110 -10.99 -0.62 -5.04
N ILE A 111 -10.78 0.51 -4.38
CA ILE A 111 -10.76 1.83 -5.02
C ILE A 111 -9.44 2.01 -5.78
N ILE A 112 -8.33 1.56 -5.19
CA ILE A 112 -6.99 1.61 -5.78
C ILE A 112 -6.49 0.18 -5.96
N ASP A 113 -5.97 -0.14 -7.14
CA ASP A 113 -5.33 -1.44 -7.38
C ASP A 113 -3.98 -1.49 -6.66
N ILE A 114 -3.69 -2.59 -5.96
CA ILE A 114 -2.40 -2.77 -5.32
C ILE A 114 -1.25 -2.74 -6.33
N VAL A 115 -1.47 -3.20 -7.56
CA VAL A 115 -0.43 -3.18 -8.61
C VAL A 115 0.05 -1.75 -8.86
N TYR A 116 -0.85 -0.76 -8.79
CA TYR A 116 -0.51 0.65 -8.94
C TYR A 116 0.28 1.20 -7.74
N LEU A 117 0.06 0.65 -6.55
CA LEU A 117 0.73 1.08 -5.32
C LEU A 117 2.08 0.39 -5.10
N LEU A 118 2.35 -0.75 -5.76
CA LEU A 118 3.58 -1.53 -5.57
C LEU A 118 4.88 -0.71 -5.72
N PRO A 119 5.06 0.14 -6.74
CA PRO A 119 6.25 0.98 -6.85
C PRO A 119 6.46 1.86 -5.61
N LEU A 120 5.40 2.58 -5.20
CA LEU A 120 5.44 3.45 -4.03
C LEU A 120 5.72 2.66 -2.74
N TRP A 121 5.13 1.48 -2.58
CA TRP A 121 5.39 0.63 -1.42
C TRP A 121 6.84 0.21 -1.34
N PHE A 122 7.47 -0.13 -2.46
CA PHE A 122 8.89 -0.46 -2.48
C PHE A 122 9.76 0.74 -2.12
N ASP A 123 9.43 1.93 -2.64
CA ASP A 123 10.15 3.15 -2.29
C ASP A 123 10.02 3.48 -0.79
N LEU A 124 8.82 3.37 -0.22
CA LEU A 124 8.59 3.61 1.22
C LEU A 124 9.25 2.54 2.11
N MET A 125 9.30 1.28 1.68
CA MET A 125 9.94 0.22 2.45
C MET A 125 11.47 0.39 2.58
N ARG A 126 12.10 1.21 1.73
CA ARG A 126 13.53 1.57 1.80
C ARG A 126 13.83 2.57 2.91
N LEU A 127 12.83 3.26 3.45
CA LEU A 127 13.02 4.18 4.56
C LEU A 127 13.29 3.41 5.86
N PRO A 128 14.01 4.00 6.84
CA PRO A 128 14.30 3.39 8.13
C PRO A 128 13.08 3.43 9.07
N ASP A 129 11.98 2.81 8.65
CA ASP A 129 10.69 2.83 9.34
C ASP A 129 10.15 1.41 9.47
N LYS A 130 10.52 0.73 10.57
CA LYS A 130 10.17 -0.67 10.83
C LYS A 130 8.67 -0.91 10.81
N ILE A 131 7.92 -0.02 11.46
CA ILE A 131 6.47 -0.14 11.61
C ILE A 131 5.80 -0.01 10.24
N LEU A 132 6.17 1.00 9.46
CA LEU A 132 5.66 1.19 8.12
C LEU A 132 6.00 -0.01 7.23
N ARG A 133 7.26 -0.46 7.23
CA ARG A 133 7.73 -1.58 6.41
C ARG A 133 6.96 -2.86 6.71
N SER A 134 6.80 -3.20 7.99
CA SER A 134 6.03 -4.38 8.39
C SER A 134 4.58 -4.32 7.93
N LYS A 135 3.97 -3.14 8.05
CA LYS A 135 2.58 -2.91 7.64
C LYS A 135 2.39 -3.05 6.13
N LEU A 136 3.34 -2.53 5.34
CA LEU A 136 3.35 -2.64 3.88
C LEU A 136 3.57 -4.08 3.42
N LEU A 137 4.56 -4.78 3.96
CA LEU A 137 4.83 -6.19 3.60
C LEU A 137 3.62 -7.07 3.88
N LYS A 138 3.03 -6.95 5.08
CA LYS A 138 1.79 -7.66 5.45
C LYS A 138 0.64 -7.34 4.50
N HIS A 139 0.46 -6.07 4.12
CA HIS A 139 -0.59 -5.68 3.17
C HIS A 139 -0.37 -6.26 1.77
N ILE A 140 0.86 -6.24 1.25
CA ILE A 140 1.19 -6.79 -0.07
C ILE A 140 0.88 -8.29 -0.11
N VAL A 141 1.42 -9.04 0.85
CA VAL A 141 1.18 -10.48 0.96
C VAL A 141 -0.31 -10.78 1.11
N SER A 142 -1.01 -10.09 2.02
CA SER A 142 -2.44 -10.30 2.25
C SER A 142 -3.26 -10.01 1.00
N SER A 143 -2.93 -8.96 0.24
CA SER A 143 -3.64 -8.59 -0.97
C SER A 143 -3.48 -9.63 -2.09
N ILE A 144 -2.26 -10.16 -2.28
CA ILE A 144 -1.99 -11.23 -3.23
C ILE A 144 -2.77 -12.49 -2.84
N VAL A 145 -2.71 -12.87 -1.56
CA VAL A 145 -3.39 -14.08 -1.05
C VAL A 145 -4.90 -13.95 -1.17
N ASN A 146 -5.48 -12.81 -0.76
CA ASN A 146 -6.92 -12.57 -0.83
C ASN A 146 -7.44 -12.52 -2.27
N ALA A 147 -6.65 -12.01 -3.22
CA ALA A 147 -6.99 -12.05 -4.64
C ALA A 147 -7.10 -13.49 -5.16
N ASN A 148 -6.25 -14.40 -4.65
CA ASN A 148 -6.19 -15.80 -5.08
C ASN A 148 -7.26 -16.69 -4.40
N ILE A 149 -7.54 -16.48 -3.11
CA ILE A 149 -8.55 -17.24 -2.36
C ILE A 149 -9.96 -16.99 -2.90
N LYS A 150 -10.31 -15.75 -3.24
CA LYS A 150 -11.66 -15.37 -3.71
C LYS A 150 -12.07 -16.07 -5.01
N LYS A 151 -11.13 -16.45 -5.88
CA LYS A 151 -11.42 -17.09 -7.18
C LYS A 151 -11.35 -18.62 -7.15
N THR A 152 -10.64 -19.21 -6.20
CA THR A 152 -10.42 -20.67 -6.18
C THR A 152 -11.48 -21.45 -5.39
N GLY A 153 -12.34 -20.81 -4.59
CA GLY A 153 -13.41 -21.48 -3.81
C GLY A 153 -12.91 -22.51 -2.78
N LYS A 154 -11.61 -22.83 -2.78
CA LYS A 154 -10.97 -23.73 -1.83
C LYS A 154 -10.79 -22.98 -0.52
N LYS A 155 -11.68 -23.26 0.44
CA LYS A 155 -11.39 -23.06 1.86
C LYS A 155 -10.06 -23.74 2.15
N THR A 156 -8.98 -22.97 2.28
CA THR A 156 -7.72 -23.48 2.84
C THR A 156 -8.06 -24.08 4.20
N SER A 157 -7.73 -25.37 4.36
CA SER A 157 -7.94 -26.16 5.58
C SER A 157 -7.79 -25.31 6.85
N ALA A 158 -8.92 -25.01 7.47
CA ALA A 158 -9.06 -24.10 8.61
C ALA A 158 -8.55 -24.71 9.93
N LYS A 159 -7.56 -25.61 9.90
CA LYS A 159 -7.10 -26.31 11.12
C LYS A 159 -5.89 -25.68 11.81
N ASN A 160 -5.11 -24.80 11.17
CA ASN A 160 -3.87 -24.27 11.78
C ASN A 160 -3.81 -22.75 12.00
N ARG A 161 -4.90 -21.99 11.81
CA ARG A 161 -4.91 -20.52 12.01
C ARG A 161 -5.90 -20.00 13.07
N SER A 162 -6.68 -20.86 13.70
CA SER A 162 -7.80 -20.44 14.56
C SER A 162 -7.51 -20.72 16.04
N LYS A 163 -6.44 -20.17 16.60
CA LYS A 163 -6.22 -20.07 18.07
C LYS A 163 -5.15 -19.02 18.34
N SER A 164 -5.51 -17.73 18.25
CA SER A 164 -5.01 -16.68 19.16
C SER A 164 -5.61 -15.30 18.85
N ILE A 165 -5.84 -14.92 17.59
CA ILE A 165 -6.26 -13.54 17.28
C ILE A 165 -7.36 -13.58 16.24
N LEU A 166 -8.62 -13.45 16.66
CA LEU A 166 -9.79 -12.96 15.92
C LEU A 166 -11.07 -13.25 16.73
N LYS A 167 -11.34 -12.41 17.72
CA LYS A 167 -12.73 -12.03 18.05
C LYS A 167 -12.89 -10.54 17.74
N SER A 168 -12.94 -10.20 16.46
CA SER A 168 -13.70 -9.05 16.01
C SER A 168 -14.84 -9.58 15.13
N LYS A 169 -16.05 -9.16 15.49
CA LYS A 169 -17.33 -9.51 14.84
C LYS A 169 -17.18 -9.48 13.32
N GLN A 170 -17.61 -10.56 12.68
CA GLN A 170 -17.83 -10.57 11.24
C GLN A 170 -18.79 -9.45 10.85
N ILE A 171 -18.35 -8.59 9.93
CA ILE A 171 -19.24 -7.85 9.05
C ILE A 171 -19.06 -8.49 7.69
N GLY A 172 -20.05 -9.29 7.28
CA GLY A 172 -20.09 -9.92 5.98
C GLY A 172 -20.12 -8.85 4.89
N THR A 173 -19.13 -8.88 4.00
CA THR A 173 -19.18 -8.13 2.74
C THR A 173 -19.65 -9.07 1.65
N SER A 174 -20.95 -9.33 1.64
CA SER A 174 -21.65 -9.83 0.45
C SER A 174 -22.17 -8.63 -0.33
N PHE A 175 -21.58 -8.38 -1.50
CA PHE A 175 -22.25 -7.61 -2.54
C PHE A 175 -22.28 -8.49 -3.79
N SER A 176 -23.42 -9.14 -4.00
CA SER A 176 -23.81 -9.73 -5.28
C SER A 176 -24.50 -8.64 -6.08
N ILE A 177 -23.97 -8.32 -7.26
CA ILE A 177 -24.63 -7.43 -8.23
C ILE A 177 -25.35 -8.33 -9.23
N SER A 178 -26.67 -8.16 -9.35
CA SER A 178 -27.48 -8.72 -10.44
C SER A 178 -27.37 -7.85 -11.71
N GLU A 179 -27.37 -8.50 -12.86
CA GLU A 179 -26.94 -7.99 -14.18
C GLU A 179 -27.91 -7.04 -14.93
N THR A 180 -28.92 -6.43 -14.30
CA THR A 180 -30.06 -5.86 -15.06
C THR A 180 -30.20 -4.33 -15.08
N THR A 181 -29.14 -3.55 -14.89
CA THR A 181 -29.25 -2.07 -14.92
C THR A 181 -28.17 -1.37 -15.76
N PHE A 182 -27.72 -2.00 -16.84
CA PHE A 182 -26.89 -1.37 -17.86
C PHE A 182 -27.69 -1.15 -19.14
N SER A 183 -28.69 -0.27 -19.11
CA SER A 183 -29.36 0.21 -20.33
C SER A 183 -30.17 1.48 -20.08
N TYR A 184 -29.52 2.60 -19.76
CA TYR A 184 -30.00 3.92 -20.18
C TYR A 184 -28.90 4.98 -19.98
N PHE A 185 -28.88 5.94 -20.90
CA PHE A 185 -27.98 7.12 -20.99
C PHE A 185 -26.70 6.96 -21.79
N GLY A 186 -26.88 7.00 -23.12
CA GLY A 186 -25.94 7.60 -24.04
C GLY A 186 -26.15 9.11 -24.20
N GLU A 187 -25.04 9.78 -24.52
CA GLU A 187 -24.84 11.01 -25.31
C GLU A 187 -25.42 12.36 -24.83
N THR A 188 -24.53 13.32 -24.55
CA THR A 188 -24.21 14.49 -25.41
C THR A 188 -23.23 15.43 -24.68
N GLY A 189 -22.30 16.06 -25.41
CA GLY A 189 -21.52 17.21 -24.91
C GLY A 189 -20.01 17.10 -25.13
N ASN A 190 -19.52 17.80 -26.16
CA ASN A 190 -18.15 17.87 -26.65
C ASN A 190 -17.45 19.11 -26.02
N ASP A 191 -16.32 18.92 -25.32
CA ASP A 191 -15.38 20.01 -24.99
C ASP A 191 -13.95 19.44 -24.83
N ASN A 192 -13.09 19.75 -25.81
CA ASN A 192 -11.86 19.04 -26.16
C ASN A 192 -10.57 19.53 -25.48
N THR A 193 -10.61 19.88 -24.18
CA THR A 193 -9.37 20.30 -23.48
C THR A 193 -9.16 19.68 -22.09
N SER A 194 -10.08 18.82 -21.65
CA SER A 194 -10.01 18.06 -20.40
C SER A 194 -9.77 16.55 -20.63
N ASP A 195 -9.65 16.15 -21.90
CA ASP A 195 -9.82 14.78 -22.34
C ASP A 195 -8.56 13.90 -22.19
N GLN A 196 -7.36 14.49 -21.99
CA GLN A 196 -6.16 13.73 -21.63
C GLN A 196 -6.11 13.36 -20.14
N THR A 197 -6.48 14.29 -19.26
CA THR A 197 -6.53 14.08 -17.81
C THR A 197 -7.74 13.22 -17.42
N LEU A 198 -8.90 13.40 -18.07
CA LEU A 198 -10.06 12.51 -17.89
C LEU A 198 -9.86 11.10 -18.45
N LYS A 199 -9.03 10.92 -19.49
CA LYS A 199 -8.66 9.58 -19.98
C LYS A 199 -7.72 8.84 -19.03
N GLN A 200 -6.85 9.55 -18.29
CA GLN A 200 -6.04 8.95 -17.22
C GLN A 200 -6.86 8.65 -15.95
N LEU A 201 -7.96 9.37 -15.71
CA LEU A 201 -8.77 9.22 -14.49
C LEU A 201 -9.98 8.26 -14.64
N LYS A 202 -10.26 7.74 -15.84
CA LYS A 202 -11.21 6.62 -16.06
C LYS A 202 -10.66 5.24 -15.64
N SER A 203 -9.48 5.16 -15.03
CA SER A 203 -8.81 3.88 -14.70
C SER A 203 -8.66 3.57 -13.20
N TYR A 204 -9.35 4.27 -12.30
CA TYR A 204 -9.54 3.71 -10.95
C TYR A 204 -10.46 2.50 -11.07
N ASN A 205 -9.84 1.34 -11.01
CA ASN A 205 -10.29 0.04 -11.50
C ASN A 205 -11.62 -0.42 -10.86
N ILE A 206 -12.76 0.12 -11.31
CA ILE A 206 -14.08 -0.47 -11.10
C ILE A 206 -14.15 -1.73 -11.95
N SER A 207 -13.74 -2.86 -11.37
CA SER A 207 -14.02 -4.25 -11.80
C SER A 207 -14.43 -4.44 -13.28
N MET A 208 -13.57 -4.08 -14.22
CA MET A 208 -13.59 -4.66 -15.56
C MET A 208 -12.78 -5.95 -15.49
N GLY A 209 -13.45 -7.08 -15.26
CA GLY A 209 -12.91 -8.44 -15.34
C GLY A 209 -11.52 -8.63 -14.74
N TYR A 210 -11.41 -8.77 -13.41
CA TYR A 210 -10.14 -9.05 -12.75
C TYR A 210 -9.59 -10.42 -13.18
N ASP A 211 -8.72 -10.44 -14.19
CA ASP A 211 -8.01 -11.64 -14.57
C ASP A 211 -6.90 -11.94 -13.56
N LEU A 212 -7.20 -12.86 -12.64
CA LEU A 212 -6.25 -13.35 -11.66
C LEU A 212 -4.92 -13.82 -12.26
N LYS A 213 -4.93 -14.44 -13.47
CA LYS A 213 -3.69 -14.88 -14.12
C LYS A 213 -2.84 -13.66 -14.49
N LYS A 214 -3.45 -12.67 -15.13
CA LYS A 214 -2.79 -11.40 -15.47
C LYS A 214 -2.30 -10.67 -14.22
N PHE A 215 -3.10 -10.61 -13.16
CA PHE A 215 -2.69 -10.02 -11.88
C PHE A 215 -1.45 -10.71 -11.30
N ASN A 216 -1.50 -12.05 -11.12
CA ASN A 216 -0.38 -12.81 -10.57
C ASN A 216 0.87 -12.68 -11.44
N SER A 217 0.71 -12.73 -12.77
CA SER A 217 1.80 -12.54 -13.72
C SER A 217 2.43 -11.15 -13.60
N THR A 218 1.61 -10.10 -13.46
CA THR A 218 2.08 -8.71 -13.32
C THR A 218 2.85 -8.53 -12.01
N VAL A 219 2.29 -8.99 -10.89
CA VAL A 219 2.97 -8.90 -9.58
C VAL A 219 4.26 -9.72 -9.57
N MET A 220 4.25 -10.93 -10.11
CA MET A 220 5.47 -11.75 -10.20
C MET A 220 6.54 -11.14 -11.11
N SER A 221 6.13 -10.52 -12.23
CA SER A 221 7.06 -9.78 -13.10
C SER A 221 7.70 -8.62 -12.34
N PHE A 222 6.90 -7.84 -11.62
CA PHE A 222 7.38 -6.73 -10.80
C PHE A 222 8.35 -7.21 -9.70
N LEU A 223 8.02 -8.26 -8.95
CA LEU A 223 8.89 -8.79 -7.89
C LEU A 223 10.21 -9.34 -8.45
N ARG A 224 10.20 -9.93 -9.65
CA ARG A 224 11.42 -10.40 -10.33
C ARG A 224 12.34 -9.25 -10.73
N GLU A 225 11.77 -8.18 -11.27
CA GLU A 225 12.53 -6.97 -11.59
C GLU A 225 13.18 -6.39 -10.33
N ARG A 226 12.43 -6.34 -9.22
CA ARG A 226 12.91 -5.84 -7.93
C ARG A 226 13.97 -6.73 -7.27
N ILE A 227 14.04 -8.02 -7.60
CA ILE A 227 15.11 -8.91 -7.13
C ILE A 227 16.47 -8.53 -7.71
N ALA A 228 16.52 -7.90 -8.89
CA ALA A 228 17.77 -7.43 -9.47
C ALA A 228 18.38 -6.25 -8.70
N ASP A 229 17.57 -5.47 -7.97
CA ASP A 229 18.06 -4.39 -7.13
C ASP A 229 18.50 -4.95 -5.76
N PRO A 230 19.78 -4.78 -5.36
CA PRO A 230 20.26 -5.25 -4.07
C PRO A 230 19.47 -4.65 -2.88
N LYS A 231 18.87 -3.46 -3.02
CA LYS A 231 18.03 -2.82 -1.99
C LYS A 231 16.69 -3.53 -1.80
N ASP A 232 16.14 -4.11 -2.86
CA ASP A 232 14.79 -4.67 -2.85
C ASP A 232 14.78 -6.20 -2.84
N VAL A 233 15.92 -6.87 -3.04
CA VAL A 233 16.02 -8.34 -3.13
C VAL A 233 15.46 -9.07 -1.92
N LEU A 234 15.80 -8.66 -0.69
CA LEU A 234 15.29 -9.31 0.53
C LEU A 234 13.79 -9.10 0.69
N ARG A 235 13.30 -7.87 0.43
CA ARG A 235 11.88 -7.51 0.51
C ARG A 235 11.05 -8.32 -0.48
N SER A 236 11.52 -8.40 -1.73
CA SER A 236 10.88 -9.15 -2.81
C SER A 236 10.87 -10.65 -2.51
N MET A 237 12.01 -11.19 -2.06
CA MET A 237 12.12 -12.60 -1.70
C MET A 237 11.23 -12.96 -0.50
N ALA A 238 11.15 -12.09 0.52
CA ALA A 238 10.28 -12.28 1.67
C ALA A 238 8.80 -12.39 1.24
N ILE A 239 8.33 -11.51 0.36
CA ILE A 239 6.98 -11.56 -0.19
C ILE A 239 6.74 -12.90 -0.92
N ILE A 240 7.66 -13.33 -1.78
CA ILE A 240 7.51 -14.60 -2.52
C ILE A 240 7.47 -15.80 -1.58
N ILE A 241 8.36 -15.86 -0.59
CA ILE A 241 8.41 -16.92 0.43
C ILE A 241 7.07 -16.99 1.18
N ASP A 242 6.55 -15.85 1.63
CA ASP A 242 5.31 -15.81 2.41
C ASP A 242 4.05 -16.15 1.59
N VAL A 243 4.03 -15.78 0.32
CA VAL A 243 2.94 -16.17 -0.60
C VAL A 243 3.03 -17.66 -0.95
N TYR A 244 4.24 -18.20 -1.15
CA TYR A 244 4.47 -19.63 -1.37
C TYR A 244 3.99 -20.47 -0.18
N ARG A 245 4.37 -20.07 1.04
CA ARG A 245 3.95 -20.75 2.29
C ARG A 245 2.46 -20.71 2.54
N GLN A 246 1.75 -19.74 1.95
CA GLN A 246 0.29 -19.69 1.97
C GLN A 246 -0.36 -20.52 0.86
N HIS A 247 0.43 -21.33 0.13
CA HIS A 247 0.01 -22.23 -0.94
C HIS A 247 -0.68 -21.53 -2.11
N VAL A 248 -0.41 -20.23 -2.29
CA VAL A 248 -0.99 -19.43 -3.39
C VAL A 248 -0.15 -19.54 -4.66
N TRP A 249 1.17 -19.35 -4.53
CA TRP A 249 2.14 -19.56 -5.62
C TRP A 249 2.95 -20.83 -5.38
N ASN A 250 2.28 -21.98 -5.31
CA ASN A 250 2.94 -23.28 -5.15
C ASN A 250 3.37 -23.83 -6.52
N ASP A 251 4.21 -23.08 -7.23
CA ASP A 251 4.73 -23.45 -8.55
C ASP A 251 6.26 -23.52 -8.56
N ALA A 252 6.80 -24.23 -9.56
CA ALA A 252 8.25 -24.31 -9.77
C ALA A 252 8.86 -22.92 -10.03
N GLN A 253 8.06 -21.98 -10.54
CA GLN A 253 8.50 -20.62 -10.82
C GLN A 253 8.94 -19.89 -9.55
N ALA A 254 8.14 -19.90 -8.50
CA ALA A 254 8.47 -19.25 -7.23
C ALA A 254 9.73 -19.86 -6.58
N VAL A 255 9.81 -21.20 -6.56
CA VAL A 255 10.97 -21.91 -5.99
C VAL A 255 12.26 -21.61 -6.77
N ASN A 256 12.19 -21.59 -8.10
CA ASN A 256 13.34 -21.29 -8.95
C ASN A 256 13.87 -19.87 -8.74
N ILE A 257 12.99 -18.89 -8.48
CA ILE A 257 13.42 -17.53 -8.15
C ILE A 257 14.21 -17.53 -6.84
N ILE A 258 13.70 -18.20 -5.80
CA ILE A 258 14.36 -18.26 -4.49
C ILE A 258 15.69 -19.03 -4.59
N ALA A 259 15.74 -20.13 -5.36
CA ALA A 259 16.96 -20.89 -5.60
C ALA A 259 18.03 -20.07 -6.32
N LYS A 260 17.63 -19.24 -7.31
CA LYS A 260 18.54 -18.29 -7.97
C LYS A 260 19.07 -17.26 -6.99
N CYS A 261 18.24 -16.73 -6.09
CA CYS A 261 18.71 -15.84 -5.02
C CYS A 261 19.71 -16.56 -4.10
N CYS A 262 19.52 -17.84 -3.80
CA CYS A 262 20.43 -18.62 -2.96
C CYS A 262 21.85 -18.72 -3.53
N VAL A 263 21.98 -18.91 -4.84
CA VAL A 263 23.28 -19.18 -5.51
C VAL A 263 23.89 -17.92 -6.13
N GLY A 264 23.07 -17.00 -6.62
CA GLY A 264 23.51 -15.82 -7.37
C GLY A 264 23.65 -14.54 -6.56
N SER A 265 23.27 -14.54 -5.29
CA SER A 265 23.31 -13.30 -4.49
C SER A 265 24.67 -13.05 -3.87
N THR A 266 25.17 -11.82 -4.04
CA THR A 266 26.40 -11.36 -3.39
C THR A 266 26.25 -11.21 -1.88
N SER A 267 25.04 -10.96 -1.37
CA SER A 267 24.79 -10.82 0.07
C SER A 267 24.60 -12.19 0.73
N PRO A 268 25.40 -12.52 1.77
CA PRO A 268 25.28 -13.79 2.49
C PRO A 268 23.94 -13.91 3.21
N LYS A 269 23.31 -12.79 3.59
CA LYS A 269 22.01 -12.78 4.23
C LYS A 269 20.92 -13.25 3.28
N VAL A 270 20.94 -12.77 2.02
CA VAL A 270 20.01 -13.25 0.97
C VAL A 270 20.17 -14.75 0.76
N ALA A 271 21.42 -15.23 0.63
CA ALA A 271 21.70 -16.64 0.47
C ALA A 271 21.20 -17.46 1.68
N SER A 272 21.44 -16.98 2.91
CA SER A 272 21.01 -17.64 4.14
C SER A 272 19.48 -17.73 4.27
N THR A 273 18.76 -16.67 3.87
CA THR A 273 17.30 -16.62 3.92
C THR A 273 16.67 -17.55 2.88
N ALA A 274 17.23 -17.57 1.67
CA ALA A 274 16.84 -18.50 0.62
C ALA A 274 17.13 -19.96 1.03
N ALA A 275 18.32 -20.24 1.57
CA ALA A 275 18.68 -21.57 2.05
C ALA A 275 17.77 -22.05 3.20
N ARG A 276 17.46 -21.18 4.16
CA ARG A 276 16.49 -21.49 5.24
C ARG A 276 15.13 -21.90 4.68
N PHE A 277 14.64 -21.19 3.66
CA PHE A 277 13.41 -21.56 2.97
C PHE A 277 13.53 -22.94 2.29
N LEU A 278 14.59 -23.18 1.52
CA LEU A 278 14.79 -24.43 0.78
C LEU A 278 14.96 -25.65 1.71
N LEU A 279 15.54 -25.46 2.89
CA LEU A 279 15.66 -26.47 3.94
C LEU A 279 14.35 -26.67 4.72
N GLY A 280 13.26 -25.99 4.35
CA GLY A 280 11.94 -26.14 4.97
C GLY A 280 11.79 -25.43 6.31
N ARG A 281 12.68 -24.49 6.67
CA ARG A 281 12.56 -23.71 7.91
C ARG A 281 11.50 -22.63 7.75
N ASN A 282 10.63 -22.51 8.75
CA ASN A 282 9.59 -21.49 8.83
C ASN A 282 10.12 -20.23 9.54
N CYS A 283 10.73 -19.32 8.79
CA CYS A 283 11.09 -17.99 9.30
C CYS A 283 9.87 -17.11 9.48
N SER A 284 9.71 -16.45 10.62
CA SER A 284 8.64 -15.48 10.79
C SER A 284 8.90 -14.24 9.91
N MET A 285 7.84 -13.48 9.62
CA MET A 285 7.98 -12.19 8.94
C MET A 285 8.91 -11.25 9.72
N GLU A 286 8.87 -11.29 11.05
CA GLU A 286 9.71 -10.48 11.94
C GLU A 286 11.20 -10.86 11.81
N GLU A 287 11.52 -12.16 11.70
CA GLU A 287 12.88 -12.60 11.42
C GLU A 287 13.38 -12.05 10.09
N LEU A 288 12.54 -12.11 9.05
CA LEU A 288 12.87 -11.59 7.71
C LEU A 288 13.03 -10.06 7.71
N GLU A 289 12.26 -9.35 8.53
CA GLU A 289 12.36 -7.89 8.68
C GLU A 289 13.64 -7.48 9.40
N ASN A 290 14.01 -8.16 10.48
CA ASN A 290 15.29 -7.92 11.16
C ASN A 290 16.45 -8.17 10.20
N ASP A 291 16.35 -9.22 9.39
CA ASP A 291 17.35 -9.54 8.37
C ASP A 291 17.50 -8.43 7.31
N ILE A 292 16.42 -7.73 6.98
CA ILE A 292 16.42 -6.57 6.07
C ILE A 292 17.08 -5.36 6.73
N GLU A 293 16.75 -5.09 8.00
CA GLU A 293 17.29 -3.96 8.76
C GLU A 293 18.81 -4.07 8.93
N ASP A 294 19.30 -5.24 9.36
CA ASP A 294 20.73 -5.51 9.50
C ASP A 294 21.51 -5.21 8.19
N GLU A 295 20.90 -5.52 7.04
CA GLU A 295 21.52 -5.34 5.73
C GLU A 295 21.46 -3.90 5.25
N ASP A 296 20.38 -3.17 5.54
CA ASP A 296 20.29 -1.75 5.24
C ASP A 296 21.30 -0.94 6.08
N GLU A 297 21.41 -1.22 7.39
CA GLU A 297 22.38 -0.58 8.30
C GLU A 297 23.83 -0.79 7.83
N LYS A 298 24.20 -2.04 7.50
CA LYS A 298 25.54 -2.36 6.98
C LYS A 298 25.87 -1.60 5.70
N ARG A 299 24.89 -1.42 4.81
CA ARG A 299 25.08 -0.70 3.55
C ARG A 299 25.21 0.80 3.76
N GLU A 300 24.45 1.36 4.70
CA GLU A 300 24.55 2.77 5.07
C GLU A 300 25.94 3.07 5.64
N LEU A 301 26.41 2.27 6.60
CA LEU A 301 27.76 2.37 7.16
C LEU A 301 28.85 2.24 6.08
N ALA A 302 28.71 1.30 5.16
CA ALA A 302 29.65 1.13 4.05
C ALA A 302 29.66 2.33 3.09
N ALA A 303 28.49 2.91 2.81
CA ALA A 303 28.36 4.10 1.97
C ALA A 303 28.96 5.35 2.63
N GLU A 304 28.77 5.52 3.94
CA GLU A 304 29.38 6.59 4.72
C GLU A 304 30.92 6.47 4.74
N ALA A 305 31.43 5.26 4.99
CA ALA A 305 32.87 5.00 4.95
C ALA A 305 33.48 5.30 3.58
N ALA A 306 32.82 4.88 2.50
CA ALA A 306 33.26 5.19 1.13
C ALA A 306 33.23 6.70 0.83
N LYS A 307 32.20 7.42 1.31
CA LYS A 307 32.11 8.87 1.17
C LYS A 307 33.23 9.59 1.93
N ALA A 308 33.51 9.18 3.17
CA ALA A 308 34.59 9.71 3.99
C ALA A 308 35.96 9.49 3.33
N MET A 309 36.21 8.30 2.79
CA MET A 309 37.44 7.97 2.06
C MET A 309 37.60 8.84 0.80
N LYS A 310 36.51 9.03 0.03
CA LYS A 310 36.53 9.89 -1.15
C LYS A 310 36.81 11.36 -0.81
N SER A 311 36.24 11.89 0.28
CA SER A 311 36.54 13.25 0.73
C SER A 311 37.99 13.42 1.20
N ALA A 312 38.55 12.42 1.89
CA ALA A 312 39.95 12.45 2.32
C ALA A 312 40.91 12.50 1.13
N LEU A 313 40.65 11.71 0.08
CA LEU A 313 41.46 11.71 -1.14
C LEU A 313 41.43 13.06 -1.89
N ILE A 314 40.26 13.71 -1.96
CA ILE A 314 40.13 15.02 -2.61
C ILE A 314 40.85 16.10 -1.80
N GLY A 315 40.74 16.09 -0.46
CA GLY A 315 41.44 17.05 0.41
C GLY A 315 42.96 16.92 0.40
N ILE A 316 43.50 15.73 0.09
CA ILE A 316 44.95 15.51 -0.06
C ILE A 316 45.46 16.08 -1.39
N SER A 317 44.66 16.05 -2.47
CA SER A 317 45.07 16.54 -3.80
C SER A 317 45.01 18.07 -3.96
N SER A 318 44.36 18.79 -3.04
CA SER A 318 44.27 20.26 -3.05
C SER A 318 45.37 20.96 -2.24
N ASN A 319 46.20 20.20 -1.52
CA ASN A 319 47.29 20.71 -0.68
C ASN A 319 48.70 20.38 -1.23
N SER A 320 48.79 19.93 -2.49
CA SER A 320 50.03 19.65 -3.23
C SER A 320 50.10 20.54 -4.47
#